data_AF-A0A356FVB1-F1
#
_entry.id   AF-A0A356FVB1-F1
#
_cell.length_a   1.000
_cell.length_b   1.000
_cell.length_c   1.000
_cell.angle_alpha   90.00
_cell.angle_beta   90.00
_cell.angle_gamma   90.00
#
_symmetry.space_group_name_H-M   'P 1'
#
loop_
_entity.id
_entity.type
_entity.pdbx_description
1 polymer ?
#
loop_
_entity_poly.entity_id
_entity_poly.type
_entity_poly.pdbx_seq_one_letter_code
_entity_poly.pdbx_strand_id
1 'polypeptide(L)'
;MTVICVSGAFMTTIDQSREDKAAVEKREAARAERVEKLLARICKASPLGKKIVESAIERGIFIGIDGDMGNCLGVYTPSVKYVALDEKAPDEKLLSTIVHECRHSEQNPIRDHSYSVYSNVAEVRALEADAMAHECAAVYQMRKAEPDTYAAFCSRHGGMMKAYEASFEKDKDADKAKSEAFKAWYDHASYVENYDRSVVGFMEMGKLYSGAYKKEITPKQLSQEFGYVDEAFFASARANTVSEKTAKNTAEIERGHIRHALKLFGRSKIKTSADYFYVRDANGNVEPPKRQQVNPAVAKALANGGR
;
A
#
# COMPACT_ATOMS: atom_id res chain seq x y z
N MET A 1 5.88 -13.44 -4.74
CA MET A 1 4.54 -13.75 -4.18
C MET A 1 3.90 -12.41 -3.86
N THR A 2 3.35 -11.66 -4.82
CA THR A 2 2.03 -11.80 -5.47
C THR A 2 0.89 -11.73 -4.46
N VAL A 3 0.24 -10.56 -4.39
CA VAL A 3 -1.08 -10.40 -3.80
C VAL A 3 -2.03 -11.28 -4.59
N ILE A 4 -2.48 -12.38 -3.98
CA ILE A 4 -3.54 -13.20 -4.53
C ILE A 4 -4.83 -12.46 -4.21
N CYS A 5 -5.32 -11.67 -5.18
CA CYS A 5 -6.76 -11.43 -5.26
C CYS A 5 -7.39 -12.78 -5.60
N VAL A 6 -8.07 -13.39 -4.63
CA VAL A 6 -8.97 -14.51 -4.89
C VAL A 6 -10.21 -13.91 -5.58
N SER A 7 -10.14 -13.70 -6.89
CA SER A 7 -11.32 -13.63 -7.72
C SER A 7 -11.74 -15.07 -8.02
N GLY A 8 -12.99 -15.37 -7.67
CA GLY A 8 -13.57 -16.69 -7.88
C GLY A 8 -13.71 -17.05 -9.36
N ALA A 9 -14.01 -18.33 -9.55
CA ALA A 9 -14.38 -19.02 -10.78
C ALA A 9 -13.23 -19.45 -11.72
N PHE A 10 -12.48 -20.47 -11.26
CA PHE A 10 -12.09 -21.58 -12.14
C PHE A 10 -13.35 -22.31 -12.61
N MET A 11 -13.98 -21.84 -13.70
CA MET A 11 -14.84 -22.61 -14.60
C MET A 11 -15.39 -21.66 -15.67
N THR A 12 -14.58 -21.33 -16.66
CA THR A 12 -15.11 -21.00 -17.99
C THR A 12 -15.12 -22.30 -18.78
N THR A 13 -16.26 -22.96 -18.68
CA THR A 13 -16.77 -23.89 -19.67
C THR A 13 -16.52 -23.33 -21.07
N ILE A 14 -15.87 -24.15 -21.89
CA ILE A 14 -16.06 -24.35 -23.34
C ILE A 14 -17.16 -23.44 -23.93
N ASP A 15 -16.84 -22.17 -24.19
CA ASP A 15 -17.62 -21.27 -25.06
C ASP A 15 -16.80 -20.05 -25.52
N GLN A 16 -15.52 -20.25 -25.85
CA GLN A 16 -14.78 -19.29 -26.66
C GLN A 16 -15.14 -19.53 -28.14
N SER A 17 -16.39 -19.29 -28.49
CA SER A 17 -16.83 -19.26 -29.88
C SER A 17 -16.19 -18.05 -30.56
N ARG A 18 -15.22 -18.31 -31.46
CA ARG A 18 -14.83 -17.43 -32.58
C ARG A 18 -15.01 -15.91 -32.33
N GLU A 19 -14.31 -15.32 -31.35
CA GLU A 19 -14.07 -13.88 -31.47
C GLU A 19 -13.28 -13.68 -32.77
N ASP A 20 -13.83 -12.84 -33.65
CA ASP A 20 -13.15 -12.50 -34.90
C ASP A 20 -11.76 -11.94 -34.54
N LYS A 21 -10.71 -12.61 -35.03
CA LYS A 21 -9.31 -12.23 -34.76
C LYS A 21 -9.08 -10.76 -35.08
N ALA A 22 -9.73 -10.24 -36.12
CA ALA A 22 -9.67 -8.83 -36.50
C ALA A 22 -10.29 -7.90 -35.44
N ALA A 23 -11.37 -8.33 -34.76
CA ALA A 23 -11.99 -7.58 -33.69
C ALA A 23 -11.10 -7.52 -32.43
N VAL A 24 -10.42 -8.63 -32.10
CA VAL A 24 -9.44 -8.68 -31.00
C VAL A 24 -8.26 -7.76 -31.29
N GLU A 25 -7.64 -7.88 -32.48
CA GLU A 25 -6.51 -7.04 -32.88
C GLU A 25 -6.88 -5.54 -32.86
N LYS A 26 -8.08 -5.20 -33.35
CA LYS A 26 -8.58 -3.82 -33.30
C LYS A 26 -8.77 -3.31 -31.87
N ARG A 27 -9.29 -4.14 -30.96
CA ARG A 27 -9.49 -3.80 -29.55
C ARG A 27 -8.15 -3.57 -28.85
N GLU A 28 -7.18 -4.45 -29.05
CA GLU A 28 -5.84 -4.31 -28.46
C GLU A 28 -5.10 -3.09 -29.01
N ALA A 29 -5.24 -2.78 -30.30
CA ALA A 29 -4.67 -1.57 -30.89
C ALA A 29 -5.26 -0.29 -30.28
N ALA A 30 -6.59 -0.24 -30.09
CA ALA A 30 -7.26 0.88 -29.43
C ALA A 30 -6.84 1.04 -27.95
N ARG A 31 -6.65 -0.08 -27.23
CA ARG A 31 -6.13 -0.07 -25.86
C ARG A 31 -4.71 0.48 -25.80
N ALA A 32 -3.83 0.04 -26.70
CA ALA A 32 -2.46 0.54 -26.80
C ALA A 32 -2.42 2.04 -27.09
N GLU A 33 -3.20 2.51 -28.09
CA GLU A 33 -3.29 3.93 -28.43
C GLU A 33 -3.79 4.78 -27.25
N ARG A 34 -4.77 4.27 -26.48
CA ARG A 34 -5.27 4.94 -25.28
C ARG A 34 -4.19 5.08 -24.21
N VAL A 35 -3.43 4.01 -23.96
CA VAL A 35 -2.32 4.05 -22.99
C VAL A 35 -1.27 5.06 -23.44
N GLU A 36 -0.84 5.06 -24.70
CA GLU A 36 0.12 6.03 -25.24
C GLU A 36 -0.34 7.48 -25.02
N LYS A 37 -1.62 7.77 -25.26
CA LYS A 37 -2.21 9.10 -25.01
C LYS A 37 -2.17 9.47 -23.52
N LEU A 38 -2.49 8.54 -22.63
CA LEU A 38 -2.42 8.77 -21.18
C LEU A 38 -0.98 9.06 -20.73
N LEU A 39 0.00 8.27 -21.17
CA LEU A 39 1.41 8.47 -20.85
C LEU A 39 1.90 9.82 -21.37
N ALA A 40 1.56 10.19 -22.61
CA ALA A 40 1.93 11.48 -23.18
C ALA A 40 1.37 12.66 -22.37
N ARG A 41 0.12 12.56 -21.89
CA ARG A 41 -0.52 13.58 -21.04
C ARG A 41 0.21 13.72 -19.69
N ILE A 42 0.50 12.60 -19.00
CA ILE A 42 1.26 12.62 -17.75
C ILE A 42 2.63 13.26 -17.95
N CYS A 43 3.37 12.78 -18.95
CA CYS A 43 4.73 13.25 -19.22
C CYS A 43 4.80 14.74 -19.57
N LYS A 44 3.75 15.27 -20.20
CA LYS A 44 3.64 16.70 -20.53
C LYS A 44 3.24 17.55 -19.33
N ALA A 45 2.33 17.06 -18.48
CA ALA A 45 1.70 17.85 -17.42
C ALA A 45 2.42 17.77 -16.07
N SER A 46 3.22 16.73 -15.81
CA SER A 46 3.91 16.52 -14.53
C SER A 46 5.34 16.02 -14.71
N PRO A 47 6.36 16.82 -14.35
CA PRO A 47 7.75 16.36 -14.30
C PRO A 47 7.96 15.15 -13.37
N LEU A 48 7.26 15.09 -12.23
CA LEU A 48 7.34 13.94 -11.32
C LEU A 48 6.69 12.69 -11.92
N GLY A 49 5.47 12.83 -12.45
CA GLY A 49 4.76 11.74 -13.13
C GLY A 49 5.57 11.20 -14.32
N LYS A 50 6.16 12.09 -15.13
CA LYS A 50 7.09 11.74 -16.20
C LYS A 50 8.22 10.85 -15.68
N LYS A 51 8.93 11.30 -14.64
CA LYS A 51 10.07 10.57 -14.06
C LYS A 51 9.68 9.16 -13.60
N ILE A 52 8.54 9.02 -12.94
CA ILE A 52 8.06 7.73 -12.42
C ILE A 52 7.69 6.79 -13.57
N VAL A 53 6.97 7.29 -14.58
CA VAL A 53 6.60 6.51 -15.78
C VAL A 53 7.85 6.07 -16.54
N GLU A 54 8.78 6.98 -16.78
CA GLU A 54 10.04 6.67 -17.47
C GLU A 54 10.86 5.64 -16.68
N SER A 55 10.96 5.76 -15.35
CA SER A 55 11.68 4.75 -14.55
C SER A 55 11.02 3.38 -14.61
N ALA A 56 9.69 3.30 -14.59
CA ALA A 56 8.98 2.02 -14.74
C ALA A 56 9.29 1.37 -16.11
N ILE A 57 9.24 2.15 -17.19
CA ILE A 57 9.58 1.67 -18.54
C ILE A 57 11.03 1.19 -18.60
N GLU A 58 11.98 1.95 -18.04
CA GLU A 58 13.41 1.58 -17.98
C GLU A 58 13.65 0.27 -17.20
N ARG A 59 12.81 -0.03 -16.20
CA ARG A 59 12.83 -1.30 -15.43
C ARG A 59 12.21 -2.49 -16.19
N GLY A 60 11.71 -2.24 -17.40
CA GLY A 60 11.05 -3.21 -18.26
C GLY A 60 9.63 -3.51 -17.82
N ILE A 61 8.94 -2.55 -17.20
CA ILE A 61 7.52 -2.66 -16.86
C ILE A 61 6.68 -2.28 -18.08
N PHE A 62 5.74 -3.15 -18.42
CA PHE A 62 4.73 -2.89 -19.44
C PHE A 62 3.49 -2.27 -18.80
N ILE A 63 2.85 -1.32 -19.49
CA ILE A 63 1.63 -0.65 -19.03
C ILE A 63 0.54 -0.93 -20.08
N GLY A 64 -0.62 -1.42 -19.64
CA GLY A 64 -1.69 -1.78 -20.56
C GLY A 64 -3.07 -1.80 -19.90
N ILE A 65 -4.11 -1.95 -20.73
CA ILE A 65 -5.49 -2.10 -20.28
C ILE A 65 -5.86 -3.59 -20.32
N ASP A 66 -6.39 -4.12 -19.22
CA ASP A 66 -6.69 -5.55 -19.06
C ASP A 66 -8.17 -5.79 -18.66
N GLY A 67 -9.07 -5.38 -19.55
CA GLY A 67 -10.51 -5.61 -19.41
C GLY A 67 -11.16 -4.89 -18.22
N ASP A 68 -12.30 -5.41 -17.79
CA ASP A 68 -13.07 -4.89 -16.65
C ASP A 68 -12.48 -5.41 -15.33
N MET A 69 -11.92 -4.50 -14.54
CA MET A 69 -11.33 -4.77 -13.24
C MET A 69 -12.29 -4.48 -12.06
N GLY A 70 -13.57 -4.21 -12.35
CA GLY A 70 -14.62 -3.96 -11.38
C GLY A 70 -14.38 -2.66 -10.60
N ASN A 71 -14.07 -2.79 -9.31
CA ASN A 71 -13.83 -1.63 -8.43
C ASN A 71 -12.36 -1.21 -8.35
N CYS A 72 -11.47 -1.93 -9.03
CA CYS A 72 -10.04 -1.64 -9.09
C CYS A 72 -9.74 -0.85 -10.36
N LEU A 73 -9.02 0.26 -10.25
CA LEU A 73 -8.67 1.09 -11.42
C LEU A 73 -7.38 0.64 -12.11
N GLY A 74 -6.50 -0.03 -11.36
CA GLY A 74 -5.26 -0.57 -11.86
C GLY A 74 -4.55 -1.39 -10.80
N VAL A 75 -3.58 -2.19 -11.24
CA VAL A 75 -2.73 -3.00 -10.37
C VAL A 75 -1.37 -3.21 -11.01
N TYR A 76 -0.32 -3.03 -10.22
CA TYR A 76 1.01 -3.49 -10.56
C TYR A 76 1.24 -4.95 -10.13
N THR A 77 1.66 -5.80 -11.06
CA THR A 77 2.00 -7.21 -10.80
C THR A 77 3.50 -7.47 -11.03
N PRO A 78 4.31 -7.54 -9.96
CA PRO A 78 5.77 -7.70 -10.08
C PRO A 78 6.21 -8.95 -10.85
N SER A 79 5.48 -10.08 -10.71
CA SER A 79 5.89 -11.37 -11.31
C SER A 79 5.82 -11.39 -12.84
N VAL A 80 5.02 -10.51 -13.43
CA VAL A 80 4.90 -10.37 -14.90
C VAL A 80 5.35 -9.00 -15.40
N LYS A 81 5.86 -8.14 -14.50
CA LYS A 81 6.29 -6.77 -14.81
C LYS A 81 5.24 -5.98 -15.59
N TYR A 82 4.00 -5.97 -15.09
CA TYR A 82 2.86 -5.39 -15.78
C TYR A 82 2.05 -4.48 -14.86
N VAL A 83 1.73 -3.29 -15.35
CA VAL A 83 0.69 -2.40 -14.81
C VAL A 83 -0.56 -2.62 -15.66
N ALA A 84 -1.57 -3.23 -15.06
CA ALA A 84 -2.89 -3.38 -15.66
C ALA A 84 -3.76 -2.18 -15.27
N LEU A 85 -4.53 -1.66 -16.22
CA LEU A 85 -5.50 -0.58 -16.03
C LEU A 85 -6.90 -1.06 -16.40
N ASP A 86 -7.89 -0.55 -15.69
CA ASP A 86 -9.29 -0.86 -15.96
C ASP A 86 -9.77 -0.23 -17.27
N GLU A 87 -10.40 -1.03 -18.13
CA GLU A 87 -10.92 -0.59 -19.41
C GLU A 87 -12.06 0.41 -19.25
N LYS A 88 -12.90 0.23 -18.21
CA LYS A 88 -14.10 1.04 -17.97
C LYS A 88 -13.83 2.33 -17.20
N ALA A 89 -12.68 2.42 -16.54
CA ALA A 89 -12.28 3.60 -15.80
C ALA A 89 -12.10 4.79 -16.75
N PRO A 90 -12.56 5.98 -16.38
CA PRO A 90 -12.38 7.17 -17.21
C PRO A 90 -10.94 7.69 -17.12
N ASP A 91 -10.48 8.38 -18.17
CA ASP A 91 -9.09 8.81 -18.33
C ASP A 91 -8.60 9.70 -17.18
N GLU A 92 -9.46 10.58 -16.66
CA GLU A 92 -9.12 11.47 -15.54
C GLU A 92 -8.79 10.71 -14.25
N LYS A 93 -9.24 9.46 -14.10
CA LYS A 93 -8.81 8.59 -13.00
C LYS A 93 -7.56 7.80 -13.36
N LEU A 94 -7.47 7.30 -14.60
CA LEU A 94 -6.34 6.49 -15.04
C LEU A 94 -5.02 7.27 -15.06
N LEU A 95 -5.04 8.58 -15.33
CA LEU A 95 -3.84 9.42 -15.30
C LEU A 95 -3.12 9.38 -13.95
N SER A 96 -3.86 9.47 -12.84
CA SER A 96 -3.25 9.41 -11.50
C SER A 96 -2.92 7.97 -11.11
N THR A 97 -3.77 7.01 -11.46
CA THR A 97 -3.55 5.57 -11.23
C THR A 97 -2.26 5.07 -11.89
N ILE A 98 -1.93 5.50 -13.11
CA ILE A 98 -0.66 5.11 -13.74
C ILE A 98 0.54 5.52 -12.89
N VAL A 99 0.54 6.75 -12.35
CA VAL A 99 1.64 7.23 -11.49
C VAL A 99 1.74 6.38 -10.22
N HIS A 100 0.61 6.03 -9.61
CA HIS A 100 0.53 5.14 -8.45
C HIS A 100 1.13 3.76 -8.73
N GLU A 101 0.63 3.07 -9.76
CA GLU A 101 1.05 1.70 -10.05
C GLU A 101 2.49 1.64 -10.55
N CYS A 102 2.94 2.64 -11.33
CA CYS A 102 4.35 2.74 -11.72
C CYS A 102 5.26 2.98 -10.51
N ARG A 103 4.81 3.73 -9.49
CA ARG A 103 5.61 3.95 -8.28
C ARG A 103 5.90 2.65 -7.52
N HIS A 104 4.97 1.69 -7.51
CA HIS A 104 5.23 0.37 -6.93
C HIS A 104 6.38 -0.40 -7.59
N SER A 105 6.74 -0.07 -8.84
CA SER A 105 7.91 -0.68 -9.52
C SER A 105 9.26 -0.19 -9.02
N GLU A 106 9.29 0.96 -8.33
CA GLU A 106 10.50 1.54 -7.73
C GLU A 106 10.70 1.08 -6.29
N GLN A 107 9.68 0.48 -5.68
CA GLN A 107 9.67 -0.01 -4.30
C GLN A 107 10.20 -1.46 -4.22
N ASN A 108 10.86 -1.81 -3.12
CA ASN A 108 11.42 -3.15 -2.90
C ASN A 108 10.90 -3.76 -1.58
N PRO A 109 9.63 -4.19 -1.52
CA PRO A 109 9.05 -4.75 -0.31
C PRO A 109 9.79 -6.01 0.14
N ILE A 110 9.98 -6.15 1.45
CA ILE A 110 10.54 -7.35 2.10
C ILE A 110 9.42 -8.33 2.51
N ARG A 111 8.14 -7.93 2.32
CA ARG A 111 6.92 -8.69 2.62
C ARG A 111 7.04 -10.19 2.39
N ASP A 112 7.19 -10.93 3.48
CA ASP A 112 7.14 -12.38 3.53
C ASP A 112 6.58 -12.88 4.88
N HIS A 113 6.26 -14.17 4.94
CA HIS A 113 5.71 -14.78 6.15
C HIS A 113 6.68 -14.86 7.32
N SER A 114 7.99 -14.64 7.13
CA SER A 114 9.00 -14.64 8.20
C SER A 114 8.92 -13.40 9.10
N TYR A 115 8.36 -12.30 8.60
CA TYR A 115 8.05 -11.11 9.40
C TYR A 115 6.71 -11.25 10.12
N SER A 116 6.59 -10.57 11.26
CA SER A 116 5.34 -10.53 12.03
C SER A 116 4.20 -9.92 11.22
N VAL A 117 2.97 -10.21 11.62
CA VAL A 117 1.79 -9.60 10.97
C VAL A 117 1.81 -8.09 11.16
N TYR A 118 2.20 -7.59 12.35
CA TYR A 118 2.41 -6.15 12.60
C TYR A 118 3.35 -5.52 11.58
N SER A 119 4.51 -6.13 11.36
CA SER A 119 5.53 -5.60 10.45
C SER A 119 5.06 -5.58 9.00
N ASN A 120 4.36 -6.63 8.56
CA ASN A 120 3.76 -6.66 7.21
C ASN A 120 2.67 -5.60 7.05
N VAL A 121 1.84 -5.34 8.08
CA VAL A 121 0.84 -4.27 8.06
C VAL A 121 1.53 -2.91 7.95
N ALA A 122 2.55 -2.66 8.77
CA ALA A 122 3.29 -1.40 8.78
C ALA A 122 3.99 -1.12 7.43
N GLU A 123 4.65 -2.13 6.85
CA GLU A 123 5.33 -2.01 5.55
C GLU A 123 4.33 -1.75 4.41
N VAL A 124 3.25 -2.54 4.32
CA VAL A 124 2.24 -2.36 3.26
C VAL A 124 1.59 -0.99 3.36
N ARG A 125 1.21 -0.54 4.57
CA ARG A 125 0.70 0.83 4.75
C ARG A 125 1.68 1.88 4.24
N ALA A 126 2.96 1.72 4.53
CA ALA A 126 3.98 2.67 4.12
C ALA A 126 4.20 2.68 2.60
N LEU A 127 4.16 1.52 1.94
CA LEU A 127 4.27 1.41 0.48
C LEU A 127 3.10 2.07 -0.25
N GLU A 128 1.88 1.85 0.23
CA GLU A 128 0.66 2.45 -0.34
C GLU A 128 0.62 3.96 -0.08
N ALA A 129 0.98 4.40 1.14
CA ALA A 129 1.10 5.82 1.45
C ALA A 129 2.17 6.51 0.58
N ASP A 130 3.28 5.84 0.28
CA ASP A 130 4.32 6.35 -0.63
C ASP A 130 3.82 6.47 -2.06
N ALA A 131 3.14 5.45 -2.59
CA ALA A 131 2.55 5.48 -3.93
C ALA A 131 1.52 6.61 -4.05
N MET A 132 0.62 6.72 -3.06
CA MET A 132 -0.41 7.76 -3.01
C MET A 132 0.16 9.17 -2.81
N ALA A 133 1.25 9.34 -2.06
CA ALA A 133 1.92 10.63 -1.90
C ALA A 133 2.56 11.11 -3.20
N HIS A 134 3.18 10.19 -3.95
CA HIS A 134 3.73 10.48 -5.28
C HIS A 134 2.62 10.77 -6.30
N GLU A 135 1.54 10.00 -6.28
CA GLU A 135 0.34 10.27 -7.07
C GLU A 135 -0.22 11.68 -6.76
N CYS A 136 -0.39 12.01 -5.48
CA CYS A 136 -0.88 13.31 -5.03
C CYS A 136 0.01 14.46 -5.54
N ALA A 137 1.33 14.33 -5.40
CA ALA A 137 2.29 15.32 -5.86
C ALA A 137 2.26 15.50 -7.39
N ALA A 138 2.14 14.40 -8.14
CA ALA A 138 2.00 14.45 -9.60
C ALA A 138 0.68 15.10 -10.02
N VAL A 139 -0.44 14.72 -9.41
CA VAL A 139 -1.76 15.33 -9.65
C VAL A 139 -1.74 16.83 -9.36
N TYR A 140 -1.08 17.24 -8.26
CA TYR A 140 -0.90 18.66 -7.97
C TYR A 140 -0.13 19.36 -9.09
N GLN A 141 0.94 18.77 -9.66
CA GLN A 141 1.62 19.35 -10.81
C GLN A 141 0.72 19.44 -12.06
N MET A 142 -0.11 18.43 -12.30
CA MET A 142 -1.02 18.37 -13.45
C MET A 142 -2.21 19.33 -13.36
N ARG A 143 -2.59 19.81 -12.17
CA ARG A 143 -3.88 20.49 -11.88
C ARG A 143 -4.34 21.59 -12.85
N LYS A 144 -3.42 22.31 -13.50
CA LYS A 144 -3.76 23.36 -14.47
C LYS A 144 -4.02 22.80 -15.88
N ALA A 145 -3.28 21.77 -16.27
CA ALA A 145 -3.38 21.14 -17.59
C ALA A 145 -4.44 20.03 -17.61
N GLU A 146 -4.64 19.36 -16.47
CA GLU A 146 -5.58 18.24 -16.28
C GLU A 146 -6.48 18.51 -15.06
N PRO A 147 -7.37 19.52 -15.11
CA PRO A 147 -8.21 19.90 -13.97
C PRO A 147 -9.19 18.79 -13.56
N ASP A 148 -9.67 17.98 -14.51
CA ASP A 148 -10.58 16.88 -14.23
C ASP A 148 -9.89 15.77 -13.43
N THR A 149 -8.60 15.49 -13.72
CA THR A 149 -7.78 14.55 -12.94
C THR A 149 -7.60 15.05 -11.51
N TYR A 150 -7.35 16.34 -11.33
CA TYR A 150 -7.26 16.94 -10.01
C TYR A 150 -8.58 16.85 -9.24
N ALA A 151 -9.71 17.14 -9.89
CA ALA A 151 -11.04 17.02 -9.29
C ALA A 151 -11.37 15.57 -8.93
N ALA A 152 -11.08 14.62 -9.83
CA ALA A 152 -11.28 13.19 -9.61
C ALA A 152 -10.45 12.68 -8.42
N PHE A 153 -9.18 13.07 -8.31
CA PHE A 153 -8.35 12.74 -7.16
C PHE A 153 -8.91 13.36 -5.87
N CYS A 154 -9.26 14.64 -5.86
CA CYS A 154 -9.80 15.32 -4.68
C CYS A 154 -11.12 14.71 -4.20
N SER A 155 -11.96 14.21 -5.10
CA SER A 155 -13.22 13.54 -4.73
C SER A 155 -13.00 12.27 -3.91
N ARG A 156 -11.87 11.57 -4.12
CA ARG A 156 -11.52 10.31 -3.46
C ARG A 156 -10.55 10.49 -2.29
N HIS A 157 -9.63 11.45 -2.42
CA HIS A 157 -8.44 11.61 -1.58
C HIS A 157 -8.20 13.08 -1.21
N GLY A 158 -9.25 13.90 -1.14
CA GLY A 158 -9.13 15.34 -0.89
C GLY A 158 -8.46 15.73 0.42
N GLY A 159 -8.50 14.86 1.45
CA GLY A 159 -7.74 15.08 2.70
C GLY A 159 -6.22 15.09 2.46
N MET A 160 -5.73 14.21 1.58
CA MET A 160 -4.31 14.16 1.20
C MET A 160 -3.91 15.38 0.38
N MET A 161 -4.72 15.76 -0.62
CA MET A 161 -4.45 16.94 -1.43
C MET A 161 -4.40 18.22 -0.57
N LYS A 162 -5.35 18.38 0.36
CA LYS A 162 -5.35 19.52 1.30
C LYS A 162 -4.09 19.56 2.16
N ALA A 163 -3.63 18.42 2.68
CA ALA A 163 -2.40 18.35 3.47
C ALA A 163 -1.16 18.72 2.63
N TYR A 164 -1.09 18.21 1.39
CA TYR A 164 -0.04 18.56 0.44
C TYR A 164 -0.03 20.05 0.15
N GLU A 165 -1.17 20.63 -0.23
CA GLU A 165 -1.31 22.04 -0.61
C GLU A 165 -0.96 22.96 0.54
N ALA A 166 -1.51 22.72 1.73
CA ALA A 166 -1.22 23.55 2.91
C ALA A 166 0.28 23.56 3.25
N SER A 167 0.95 22.40 3.18
CA SER A 167 2.39 22.31 3.42
C SER A 167 3.19 22.99 2.30
N PHE A 168 2.83 22.75 1.04
CA PHE A 168 3.52 23.34 -0.10
C PHE A 168 3.35 24.85 -0.16
N GLU A 169 2.17 25.37 0.17
CA GLU A 169 1.89 26.80 0.18
C GLU A 169 2.75 27.55 1.19
N LYS A 170 2.91 26.95 2.37
CA LYS A 170 3.70 27.50 3.48
C LYS A 170 5.20 27.52 3.19
N ASP A 171 5.75 26.39 2.76
CA ASP A 171 7.21 26.20 2.75
C ASP A 171 7.81 26.16 1.33
N LYS A 172 6.98 26.03 0.29
CA LYS A 172 7.39 25.81 -1.12
C LYS A 172 8.32 24.59 -1.30
N ASP A 173 8.26 23.67 -0.36
CA ASP A 173 9.04 22.44 -0.33
C ASP A 173 8.17 21.25 -0.73
N ALA A 174 8.49 20.66 -1.89
CA ALA A 174 7.74 19.54 -2.44
C ALA A 174 7.93 18.25 -1.64
N ASP A 175 9.10 17.99 -1.05
CA ASP A 175 9.35 16.78 -0.28
C ASP A 175 8.65 16.85 1.08
N LYS A 176 8.64 18.04 1.70
CA LYS A 176 7.84 18.26 2.91
C LYS A 176 6.35 18.11 2.64
N ALA A 177 5.85 18.69 1.54
CA ALA A 177 4.45 18.54 1.16
C ALA A 177 4.06 17.08 0.86
N LYS A 178 4.94 16.34 0.19
CA LYS A 178 4.79 14.90 -0.06
C LYS A 178 4.79 14.10 1.25
N SER A 179 5.65 14.46 2.21
CA SER A 179 5.65 13.87 3.55
C SER A 179 4.31 14.08 4.27
N GLU A 180 3.71 15.26 4.18
CA GLU A 180 2.40 15.51 4.80
C GLU A 180 1.25 14.77 4.07
N ALA A 181 1.31 14.65 2.74
CA ALA A 181 0.38 13.80 1.99
C ALA A 181 0.48 12.33 2.39
N PHE A 182 1.70 11.80 2.52
CA PHE A 182 1.98 10.45 3.00
C PHE A 182 1.31 10.20 4.36
N LYS A 183 1.52 11.13 5.32
CA LYS A 183 0.93 11.00 6.65
C LYS A 183 -0.59 11.09 6.62
N ALA A 184 -1.15 11.96 5.77
CA ALA A 184 -2.60 12.14 5.62
C ALA A 184 -3.31 10.91 5.04
N TRP A 185 -2.62 10.04 4.30
CA TRP A 185 -3.18 8.77 3.85
C TRP A 185 -3.68 7.89 5.01
N TYR A 186 -2.95 7.89 6.13
CA TYR A 186 -3.30 7.11 7.33
C TYR A 186 -4.60 7.56 8.00
N ASP A 187 -5.04 8.79 7.74
CA ASP A 187 -6.29 9.33 8.31
C ASP A 187 -7.53 8.84 7.57
N HIS A 188 -7.38 8.20 6.39
CA HIS A 188 -8.48 7.63 5.62
C HIS A 188 -8.85 6.23 6.15
N ALA A 189 -9.31 6.18 7.40
CA ALA A 189 -9.37 4.97 8.23
C ALA A 189 -10.04 3.75 7.56
N SER A 190 -11.17 3.93 6.87
CA SER A 190 -11.90 2.83 6.21
C SER A 190 -11.14 2.28 5.00
N TYR A 191 -10.41 3.12 4.29
CA TYR A 191 -9.59 2.73 3.14
C TYR A 191 -8.34 1.99 3.61
N VAL A 192 -7.65 2.52 4.61
CA VAL A 192 -6.49 1.86 5.22
C VAL A 192 -6.87 0.49 5.81
N GLU A 193 -8.04 0.38 6.45
CA GLU A 193 -8.52 -0.89 7.02
C GLU A 193 -8.72 -1.98 5.94
N ASN A 194 -9.03 -1.63 4.70
CA ASN A 194 -9.10 -2.61 3.61
C ASN A 194 -7.74 -3.27 3.34
N TYR A 195 -6.67 -2.47 3.36
CA TYR A 195 -5.31 -2.98 3.22
C TYR A 195 -4.90 -3.83 4.41
N ASP A 196 -5.18 -3.38 5.64
CA ASP A 196 -4.87 -4.16 6.85
C ASP A 196 -5.49 -5.56 6.79
N ARG A 197 -6.78 -5.64 6.43
CA ARG A 197 -7.48 -6.94 6.34
C ARG A 197 -6.91 -7.83 5.25
N SER A 198 -6.53 -7.25 4.10
CA SER A 198 -5.87 -7.98 3.01
C SER A 198 -4.52 -8.55 3.47
N VAL A 199 -3.73 -7.76 4.19
CA VAL A 199 -2.45 -8.23 4.77
C VAL A 199 -2.67 -9.34 5.77
N VAL A 200 -3.59 -9.16 6.73
CA VAL A 200 -3.91 -10.18 7.73
C VAL A 200 -4.36 -11.48 7.07
N GLY A 201 -5.22 -11.42 6.04
CA GLY A 201 -5.65 -12.58 5.26
C GLY A 201 -4.49 -13.29 4.56
N PHE A 202 -3.61 -12.54 3.90
CA PHE A 202 -2.39 -13.10 3.29
C PHE A 202 -1.47 -13.76 4.33
N MET A 203 -1.33 -13.14 5.49
CA MET A 203 -0.47 -13.64 6.55
C MET A 203 -0.99 -14.94 7.16
N GLU A 204 -2.29 -15.26 7.07
CA GLU A 204 -2.84 -16.53 7.57
C GLU A 204 -2.11 -17.75 6.98
N MET A 205 -1.64 -17.66 5.74
CA MET A 205 -0.86 -18.72 5.08
C MET A 205 0.48 -19.01 5.78
N GLY A 206 0.98 -18.08 6.59
CA GLY A 206 2.19 -18.21 7.41
C GLY A 206 2.16 -19.42 8.35
N LYS A 207 0.98 -19.92 8.72
CA LYS A 207 0.83 -21.15 9.53
C LYS A 207 1.49 -22.38 8.91
N LEU A 208 1.71 -22.38 7.58
CA LEU A 208 2.36 -23.45 6.82
C LEU A 208 3.89 -23.38 6.84
N TYR A 209 4.49 -22.30 7.36
CA TYR A 209 5.92 -22.02 7.26
C TYR A 209 6.57 -22.00 8.65
N SER A 210 7.52 -22.91 8.91
CA SER A 210 8.19 -23.06 10.22
C SER A 210 8.99 -21.82 10.70
N GLY A 211 9.30 -20.91 9.78
CA GLY A 211 9.99 -19.65 10.03
C GLY A 211 9.08 -18.44 10.27
N ALA A 212 7.76 -18.63 10.32
CA ALA A 212 6.82 -17.51 10.27
C ALA A 212 6.82 -16.62 11.51
N TYR A 213 6.58 -15.32 11.30
CA TYR A 213 6.35 -14.29 12.32
C TYR A 213 7.50 -14.09 13.33
N LYS A 214 8.75 -14.31 12.91
CA LYS A 214 9.94 -14.22 13.78
C LYS A 214 10.71 -12.92 13.66
N LYS A 215 10.53 -12.19 12.56
CA LYS A 215 11.24 -10.94 12.28
C LYS A 215 10.34 -9.73 12.47
N GLU A 216 10.95 -8.59 12.74
CA GLU A 216 10.27 -7.30 12.84
C GLU A 216 10.94 -6.28 11.90
N ILE A 217 10.13 -5.37 11.36
CA ILE A 217 10.56 -4.15 10.68
C ILE A 217 10.44 -3.02 11.71
N THR A 218 11.54 -2.29 11.89
CA THR A 218 11.58 -1.16 12.83
C THR A 218 11.12 0.13 12.16
N PRO A 219 10.61 1.11 12.94
CA PRO A 219 10.28 2.46 12.44
C PRO A 219 11.47 3.13 11.74
N LYS A 220 12.69 2.87 12.25
CA LYS A 220 13.93 3.34 11.63
C LYS A 220 14.16 2.75 10.24
N GLN A 221 13.93 1.45 10.06
CA GLN A 221 14.06 0.82 8.74
C GLN A 221 13.05 1.40 7.75
N LEU A 222 11.80 1.62 8.16
CA LEU A 222 10.80 2.28 7.31
C LEU A 222 11.23 3.71 6.95
N SER A 223 11.65 4.50 7.94
CA SER A 223 12.13 5.87 7.70
C SER A 223 13.33 5.91 6.75
N GLN A 224 14.26 4.97 6.86
CA GLN A 224 15.41 4.84 5.97
C GLN A 224 15.02 4.42 4.54
N GLU A 225 14.06 3.51 4.39
CA GLU A 225 13.57 3.05 3.08
C GLU A 225 12.93 4.20 2.29
N PHE A 226 12.05 4.98 2.93
CA PHE A 226 11.33 6.06 2.23
C PHE A 226 12.13 7.37 2.18
N GLY A 227 12.95 7.67 3.18
CA GLY A 227 13.89 8.80 3.16
C GLY A 227 13.30 10.21 3.31
N TYR A 228 11.97 10.38 3.27
CA TYR A 228 11.28 11.67 3.43
C TYR A 228 10.20 11.67 4.53
N VAL A 229 10.11 10.59 5.31
CA VAL A 229 9.21 10.46 6.47
C VAL A 229 10.02 10.03 7.69
N ASP A 230 9.84 10.72 8.80
CA ASP A 230 10.63 10.51 10.00
C ASP A 230 10.23 9.23 10.78
N GLU A 231 11.19 8.71 11.54
CA GLU A 231 11.01 7.54 12.41
C GLU A 231 9.87 7.73 13.43
N ALA A 232 9.69 8.95 13.94
CA ALA A 232 8.70 9.23 14.98
C ALA A 232 7.27 9.04 14.46
N PHE A 233 7.00 9.37 13.19
CA PHE A 233 5.73 9.08 12.55
C PHE A 233 5.44 7.58 12.53
N PHE A 234 6.40 6.75 12.09
CA PHE A 234 6.23 5.30 12.03
C PHE A 234 6.09 4.64 13.41
N ALA A 235 6.49 5.30 14.49
CA ALA A 235 6.27 4.86 15.86
C ALA A 235 4.97 5.40 16.50
N SER A 236 4.26 6.31 15.81
CA SER A 236 3.12 7.04 16.37
C SER A 236 1.83 6.22 16.41
N ALA A 237 0.86 6.68 17.22
CA ALA A 237 -0.50 6.16 17.19
C ALA A 237 -1.15 6.30 15.80
N ARG A 238 -0.89 7.41 15.10
CA ARG A 238 -1.44 7.69 13.77
C ARG A 238 -1.04 6.62 12.75
N ALA A 239 0.22 6.18 12.77
CA ALA A 239 0.70 5.15 11.86
C ALA A 239 0.25 3.73 12.24
N ASN A 240 0.05 3.45 13.54
CA ASN A 240 -0.07 2.08 14.07
C ASN A 240 -1.44 1.74 14.67
N THR A 241 -2.45 2.59 14.49
CA THR A 241 -3.81 2.29 14.93
C THR A 241 -4.50 1.34 13.94
N VAL A 242 -5.06 0.25 14.44
CA VAL A 242 -5.90 -0.70 13.70
C VAL A 242 -7.23 -0.91 14.42
N SER A 243 -8.22 -1.50 13.75
CA SER A 243 -9.48 -1.88 14.41
C SER A 243 -9.29 -3.06 15.38
N GLU A 244 -10.15 -3.16 16.40
CA GLU A 244 -10.19 -4.33 17.31
C GLU A 244 -10.21 -5.67 16.55
N LYS A 245 -10.98 -5.72 15.45
CA LYS A 245 -11.08 -6.93 14.61
C LYS A 245 -9.73 -7.29 13.99
N THR A 246 -9.01 -6.32 13.42
CA THR A 246 -7.68 -6.54 12.83
C THR A 246 -6.66 -6.98 13.89
N ALA A 247 -6.66 -6.34 15.07
CA ALA A 247 -5.78 -6.73 16.17
C ALA A 247 -6.08 -8.16 16.66
N LYS A 248 -7.37 -8.50 16.82
CA LYS A 248 -7.81 -9.84 17.24
C LYS A 248 -7.40 -10.91 16.24
N ASN A 249 -7.69 -10.71 14.95
CA ASN A 249 -7.35 -11.66 13.90
C ASN A 249 -5.83 -11.86 13.80
N THR A 250 -5.06 -10.79 13.95
CA THR A 250 -3.59 -10.87 14.00
C THR A 250 -3.12 -11.79 15.13
N ALA A 251 -3.65 -11.60 16.34
CA ALA A 251 -3.28 -12.43 17.49
C ALA A 251 -3.69 -13.90 17.29
N GLU A 252 -4.85 -14.16 16.66
CA GLU A 252 -5.33 -15.50 16.36
C GLU A 252 -4.43 -16.25 15.37
N ILE A 253 -3.99 -15.57 14.30
CA ILE A 253 -3.09 -16.12 13.28
C ILE A 253 -1.75 -16.55 13.90
N GLU A 254 -1.10 -15.65 14.64
CA GLU A 254 0.22 -15.92 15.20
C GLU A 254 0.17 -16.98 16.32
N ARG A 255 -0.84 -16.93 17.20
CA ARG A 255 -1.06 -18.01 18.19
C ARG A 255 -1.35 -19.34 17.51
N GLY A 256 -2.08 -19.32 16.39
CA GLY A 256 -2.40 -20.50 15.59
C GLY A 256 -1.16 -21.22 15.03
N HIS A 257 -0.03 -20.52 14.86
CA HIS A 257 1.24 -21.11 14.43
C HIS A 257 1.99 -21.82 15.58
N ILE A 258 1.82 -21.35 16.82
CA ILE A 258 2.54 -21.85 18.01
C ILE A 258 1.71 -22.91 18.78
N ARG A 259 0.79 -23.63 18.09
CA ARG A 259 -0.14 -24.61 18.68
C ARG A 259 0.50 -25.66 19.59
N HIS A 260 1.74 -26.05 19.33
CA HIS A 260 2.45 -27.02 20.17
C HIS A 260 2.91 -26.42 21.52
N ALA A 261 3.34 -25.16 21.57
CA ALA A 261 3.69 -24.51 22.85
C ALA A 261 2.46 -24.03 23.64
N LEU A 262 1.32 -23.79 22.96
CA LEU A 262 0.04 -23.45 23.59
C LEU A 262 -0.47 -24.54 24.54
N LYS A 263 -0.09 -25.82 24.34
CA LYS A 263 -0.44 -26.93 25.24
C LYS A 263 0.28 -26.88 26.59
N LEU A 264 1.40 -26.15 26.70
CA LEU A 264 2.25 -26.11 27.89
C LEU A 264 2.05 -24.86 28.77
N PHE A 265 1.67 -23.72 28.18
CA PHE A 265 1.69 -22.41 28.90
C PHE A 265 0.35 -21.66 28.96
N GLY A 266 -0.74 -22.22 28.40
CA GLY A 266 -2.05 -21.58 28.32
C GLY A 266 -2.14 -20.51 27.23
N ARG A 267 -3.23 -20.52 26.45
CA ARG A 267 -3.34 -19.75 25.19
C ARG A 267 -3.22 -18.22 25.34
N SER A 268 -3.65 -17.68 26.47
CA SER A 268 -3.69 -16.22 26.72
C SER A 268 -2.35 -15.61 27.12
N LYS A 269 -1.33 -16.43 27.46
CA LYS A 269 -0.02 -15.95 27.90
C LYS A 269 1.01 -15.78 26.77
N ILE A 270 0.68 -16.25 25.55
CA ILE A 270 1.57 -16.09 24.40
C ILE A 270 1.40 -14.68 23.82
N LYS A 271 2.47 -13.89 23.95
CA LYS A 271 2.61 -12.56 23.36
C LYS A 271 2.64 -12.68 21.83
N THR A 272 1.99 -11.75 21.15
CA THR A 272 1.91 -11.68 19.69
C THR A 272 2.29 -10.29 19.22
N SER A 273 2.56 -10.11 17.93
CA SER A 273 2.82 -8.80 17.34
C SER A 273 1.61 -7.88 17.39
N ALA A 274 0.39 -8.44 17.56
CA ALA A 274 -0.82 -7.66 17.84
C ALA A 274 -0.69 -6.74 19.08
N ASP A 275 0.18 -7.08 20.02
CA ASP A 275 0.41 -6.29 21.23
C ASP A 275 1.14 -4.95 20.95
N TYR A 276 1.69 -4.76 19.74
CA TYR A 276 2.34 -3.52 19.31
C TYR A 276 1.39 -2.51 18.67
N PHE A 277 0.15 -2.90 18.34
CA PHE A 277 -0.82 -1.99 17.75
C PHE A 277 -1.45 -1.07 18.78
N TYR A 278 -1.75 0.15 18.35
CA TYR A 278 -2.83 0.93 18.96
C TYR A 278 -4.16 0.35 18.46
N VAL A 279 -5.16 0.25 19.32
CA VAL A 279 -6.42 -0.43 18.97
C VAL A 279 -7.57 0.54 19.09
N ARG A 280 -8.31 0.72 17.99
CA ARG A 280 -9.52 1.52 17.94
C ARG A 280 -10.75 0.65 18.21
N ASP A 281 -11.49 0.98 19.25
CA ASP A 281 -12.75 0.34 19.62
C ASP A 281 -13.89 0.74 18.67
N ALA A 282 -15.06 0.10 18.83
CA ALA A 282 -16.25 0.40 18.03
C ALA A 282 -16.81 1.82 18.24
N ASN A 283 -16.46 2.48 19.36
CA ASN A 283 -16.86 3.85 19.67
C ASN A 283 -15.84 4.89 19.17
N GLY A 284 -14.72 4.45 18.59
CA GLY A 284 -13.65 5.31 18.09
C GLY A 284 -12.58 5.66 19.13
N ASN A 285 -12.66 5.13 20.36
CA ASN A 285 -11.61 5.31 21.36
C ASN A 285 -10.37 4.51 20.97
N VAL A 286 -9.18 5.09 21.17
CA VAL A 286 -7.90 4.45 20.85
C VAL A 286 -7.18 4.05 22.12
N GLU A 287 -6.98 2.75 22.30
CA GLU A 287 -6.18 2.18 23.37
C GLU A 287 -4.70 2.10 22.97
N PRO A 288 -3.76 2.38 23.90
CA PRO A 288 -2.33 2.26 23.65
C PRO A 288 -1.91 0.78 23.52
N PRO A 289 -0.76 0.51 22.86
CA PRO A 289 -0.27 -0.84 22.70
C PRO A 289 0.11 -1.47 24.04
N LYS A 290 -0.15 -2.78 24.16
CA LYS A 290 0.22 -3.59 25.33
C LYS A 290 1.74 -3.77 25.46
N ARG A 291 2.47 -3.57 24.36
CA ARG A 291 3.93 -3.61 24.28
C ARG A 291 4.42 -2.49 23.39
N GLN A 292 5.47 -1.80 23.83
CA GLN A 292 6.20 -0.88 22.95
C GLN A 292 7.21 -1.68 22.13
N GLN A 293 7.41 -1.31 20.86
CA GLN A 293 8.61 -1.74 20.14
C GLN A 293 9.80 -1.11 20.84
N VAL A 294 10.61 -1.95 21.49
CA VAL A 294 11.74 -1.43 22.28
C VAL A 294 12.78 -0.92 21.31
N ASN A 295 13.06 0.39 21.34
CA ASN A 295 14.24 0.93 20.69
C ASN A 295 15.46 0.22 21.32
N PRO A 296 16.32 -0.45 20.53
CA PRO A 296 17.49 -1.16 21.06
C PRO A 296 18.38 -0.28 21.95
N ALA A 297 18.41 1.03 21.70
CA ALA A 297 19.13 2.00 22.52
C ALA A 297 18.54 2.15 23.94
N VAL A 298 17.21 2.10 24.07
CA VAL A 298 16.49 2.19 25.35
C VAL A 298 16.56 0.86 26.11
N ALA A 299 16.53 -0.27 25.40
CA ALA A 299 16.74 -1.60 25.99
C ALA A 299 18.13 -1.72 26.65
N LYS A 300 19.17 -1.18 26.00
CA LYS A 300 20.55 -1.18 26.51
C LYS A 300 20.72 -0.23 27.69
N ALA A 301 20.04 0.92 27.68
CA ALA A 301 20.03 1.86 28.81
C ALA A 301 19.33 1.28 30.05
N LEU A 302 18.22 0.55 29.88
CA LEU A 302 17.53 -0.14 30.96
C LEU A 302 18.30 -1.37 31.48
N ALA A 303 19.04 -2.06 30.62
CA ALA A 303 19.90 -3.18 31.02
C ALA A 303 21.17 -2.73 31.78
N ASN A 304 21.64 -1.51 31.52
CA ASN A 304 22.85 -0.96 32.13
C ASN A 304 22.59 0.02 33.29
N GLY A 305 21.34 0.44 33.52
CA GLY A 305 20.92 1.38 34.56
C GLY A 305 20.37 0.74 35.83
N GLY A 306 20.65 -0.54 36.05
CA GLY A 306 20.26 -1.29 37.24
C GLY A 306 21.44 -1.55 38.18
N ARG A 307 22.08 -0.49 38.67
CA ARG A 307 22.81 -0.45 39.95
C ARG A 307 23.06 1.00 40.37
#